data_AF-A0A1Y3BSR1-F1
#
_entry.id   AF-A0A1Y3BSR1-F1
#
_cell.length_a   1.000
_cell.length_b   1.000
_cell.length_c   1.000
_cell.angle_alpha   90.00
_cell.angle_beta   90.00
_cell.angle_gamma   90.00
#
_symmetry.space_group_name_H-M   'P 1'
#
loop_
_entity.id
_entity.type
_entity.pdbx_description
1 polymer ?
#
loop_
_entity_poly.entity_id
_entity_poly.type
_entity_poly.pdbx_seq_one_letter_code
_entity_poly.pdbx_strand_id
1 'polypeptide(L)'
;RKAKAKNNQSNTIQHNNCSNPQRRDQRSRKRRRAQYDYELSQYYFYNRRKVVARKVLGKENSDVKCSIPINEVENHFKQVLETSNDRVLDFYPSRDIHDDIVISLEDVELAIKTTNLDSAPGPDKVLVRTVRDLKVARIIKQIVDISLATGTFPKILQVGRTIL
;
A
#
# COMPACT_ATOMS: atom_id res chain seq x y z
N ARG A 1 63.05 27.01 -60.80
CA ARG A 1 62.82 26.38 -59.47
C ARG A 1 62.22 27.43 -58.54
N LYS A 2 60.92 27.38 -58.23
CA LYS A 2 60.29 28.17 -57.15
C LYS A 2 59.39 27.24 -56.35
N ALA A 3 59.81 26.89 -55.14
CA ALA A 3 59.04 26.08 -54.21
C ALA A 3 57.99 26.97 -53.52
N LYS A 4 56.72 26.55 -53.53
CA LYS A 4 55.64 27.19 -52.77
C LYS A 4 55.77 26.77 -51.30
N ALA A 5 55.91 27.73 -50.40
CA ALA A 5 55.85 27.51 -48.96
C ALA A 5 54.42 27.08 -48.57
N LYS A 6 54.29 25.91 -47.94
CA LYS A 6 53.04 25.45 -47.30
C LYS A 6 52.87 26.24 -46.00
N ASN A 7 51.81 27.04 -45.91
CA ASN A 7 51.36 27.62 -44.66
C ASN A 7 50.90 26.49 -43.71
N ASN A 8 51.75 26.15 -42.75
CA ASN A 8 51.36 25.36 -41.59
C ASN A 8 50.51 26.24 -40.68
N GLN A 9 49.19 26.29 -40.92
CA GLN A 9 48.27 26.77 -39.89
C GLN A 9 48.30 25.74 -38.76
N SER A 10 48.87 26.15 -37.63
CA SER A 10 48.77 25.42 -36.37
C SER A 10 47.30 25.31 -36.01
N ASN A 11 46.74 24.12 -36.15
CA ASN A 11 45.48 23.76 -35.51
C ASN A 11 45.70 23.82 -34.00
N THR A 12 45.56 25.01 -33.41
CA THR A 12 45.40 25.16 -31.98
C THR A 12 44.06 24.54 -31.63
N ILE A 13 44.09 23.26 -31.25
CA ILE A 13 42.97 22.55 -30.64
C ILE A 13 42.59 23.39 -29.42
N GLN A 14 41.48 24.12 -29.52
CA GLN A 14 40.91 24.84 -28.38
C GLN A 14 40.41 23.78 -27.40
N HIS A 15 41.27 23.41 -26.45
CA HIS A 15 40.84 22.64 -25.29
C HIS A 15 39.86 23.51 -24.50
N ASN A 16 38.58 23.19 -24.64
CA ASN A 16 37.49 23.90 -24.02
C ASN A 16 37.66 23.79 -22.49
N ASN A 17 38.05 24.90 -21.86
CA ASN A 17 38.34 24.93 -20.44
C ASN A 17 37.07 24.67 -19.62
N CYS A 18 37.15 23.66 -18.76
CA CYS A 18 36.44 23.59 -17.48
C CYS A 18 34.92 23.34 -17.50
N SER A 19 34.53 22.10 -17.81
CA SER A 19 33.54 21.40 -16.98
C SER A 19 34.32 20.42 -16.12
N ASN A 20 34.54 20.74 -14.85
CA ASN A 20 35.19 19.79 -13.93
C ASN A 20 34.40 18.47 -13.99
N PRO A 21 34.98 17.37 -14.52
CA PRO A 21 34.24 16.14 -14.78
C PRO A 21 33.61 15.58 -13.49
N GLN A 22 34.23 15.80 -12.34
CA GLN A 22 33.65 15.45 -11.04
C GLN A 22 32.36 16.23 -10.74
N ARG A 23 32.31 17.54 -11.06
CA ARG A 23 31.09 18.36 -10.89
C ARG A 23 29.99 17.91 -11.85
N ARG A 24 30.34 17.54 -13.08
CA ARG A 24 29.39 17.02 -14.08
C ARG A 24 28.80 15.70 -13.61
N ASP A 25 29.63 14.79 -13.14
CA ASP A 25 29.20 13.49 -12.62
C ASP A 25 28.34 13.63 -11.37
N GLN A 26 28.72 14.53 -10.45
CA GLN A 26 27.92 14.81 -9.27
C GLN A 26 26.53 15.37 -9.63
N ARG A 27 26.44 16.29 -10.60
CA ARG A 27 25.15 16.80 -11.11
C ARG A 27 24.34 15.70 -11.78
N SER A 28 24.96 14.85 -12.58
CA SER A 28 24.30 13.70 -13.23
C SER A 28 23.74 12.72 -12.21
N ARG A 29 24.50 12.38 -11.16
CA ARG A 29 24.05 11.53 -10.06
C ARG A 29 22.89 12.16 -9.29
N LYS A 30 22.96 13.46 -8.97
CA LYS A 30 21.85 14.20 -8.34
C LYS A 30 20.58 14.16 -9.19
N ARG A 31 20.68 14.37 -10.51
CA ARG A 31 19.53 14.31 -11.43
C ARG A 31 18.90 12.93 -11.46
N ARG A 32 19.70 11.87 -11.60
CA ARG A 32 19.21 10.49 -11.57
C ARG A 32 18.51 10.15 -10.26
N ARG A 33 19.06 10.59 -9.12
CA ARG A 33 18.44 10.40 -7.81
C ARG A 33 17.09 11.11 -7.72
N ALA A 34 17.03 12.39 -8.12
CA ALA A 34 15.79 13.16 -8.10
C ALA A 34 14.72 12.56 -9.02
N GLN A 35 15.11 12.06 -10.20
CA GLN A 35 14.19 11.37 -11.11
C GLN A 35 13.64 10.09 -10.48
N TYR A 36 14.51 9.26 -9.90
CA TYR A 36 14.08 8.06 -9.19
C TYR A 36 13.13 8.37 -8.03
N ASP A 37 13.46 9.38 -7.21
CA ASP A 37 12.61 9.80 -6.08
C ASP A 37 11.24 10.29 -6.55
N TYR A 38 11.17 10.97 -7.70
CA TYR A 38 9.93 11.39 -8.34
C TYR A 38 9.08 10.20 -8.79
N GLU A 39 9.65 9.29 -9.56
CA GLU A 39 8.97 8.08 -10.06
C GLU A 39 8.45 7.21 -8.90
N LEU A 40 9.28 7.06 -7.86
CA LEU A 40 8.91 6.33 -6.64
C LEU A 40 7.76 7.03 -5.88
N SER A 41 7.78 8.36 -5.83
CA SER A 41 6.70 9.14 -5.20
C SER A 41 5.40 9.04 -5.98
N GLN A 42 5.44 9.04 -7.32
CA GLN A 42 4.27 8.78 -8.15
C GLN A 42 3.71 7.38 -7.90
N TYR A 43 4.57 6.36 -7.88
CA TYR A 43 4.15 4.99 -7.55
C TYR A 43 3.45 4.93 -6.19
N TYR A 44 4.02 5.55 -5.15
CA TYR A 44 3.38 5.60 -3.82
C TYR A 44 2.12 6.45 -3.82
N PHE A 45 2.00 7.48 -4.63
CA PHE A 45 0.78 8.29 -4.71
C PHE A 45 -0.40 7.47 -5.23
N TYR A 46 -0.18 6.60 -6.22
CA TYR A 46 -1.26 5.76 -6.75
C TYR A 46 -1.54 4.54 -5.87
N ASN A 47 -0.52 3.95 -5.24
CA ASN A 47 -0.69 2.67 -4.53
C ASN A 47 -0.73 2.79 -2.99
N ARG A 48 -0.16 3.85 -2.41
CA ARG A 48 0.04 4.03 -0.95
C ARG A 48 0.04 5.51 -0.53
N ARG A 49 -1.05 6.24 -0.81
CA ARG A 49 -1.18 7.71 -0.56
C ARG A 49 -0.70 8.17 0.81
N LYS A 50 -0.97 7.40 1.87
CA LYS A 50 -0.54 7.70 3.25
C LYS A 50 0.99 7.80 3.38
N VAL A 51 1.76 7.03 2.62
CA VAL A 51 3.23 7.08 2.64
C VAL A 51 3.69 8.43 2.09
N VAL A 52 3.17 8.86 0.93
CA VAL A 52 3.51 10.16 0.33
C VAL A 52 3.13 11.31 1.25
N ALA A 53 1.94 11.27 1.85
CA ALA A 53 1.51 12.29 2.80
C ALA A 53 2.47 12.40 3.99
N ARG A 54 2.95 11.28 4.55
CA ARG A 54 3.98 11.30 5.61
C ARG A 54 5.29 11.89 5.12
N LYS A 55 5.72 11.58 3.89
CA LYS A 55 6.93 12.18 3.28
C LYS A 55 6.84 13.70 3.18
N VAL A 56 5.74 14.20 2.61
CA VAL A 56 5.50 15.64 2.43
C VAL A 56 5.40 16.37 3.76
N LEU A 57 4.80 15.73 4.77
CA LEU A 57 4.66 16.30 6.11
C LEU A 57 5.93 16.18 6.98
N GLY A 58 7.05 15.69 6.43
CA GLY A 58 8.33 15.54 7.16
C GLY A 58 8.30 14.44 8.23
N LYS A 59 7.35 13.51 8.14
CA LYS A 59 7.08 12.43 9.12
C LYS A 59 7.60 11.07 8.65
N GLU A 60 8.63 11.03 7.80
CA GLU A 60 9.16 9.78 7.23
C GLU A 60 9.63 8.79 8.30
N ASN A 61 10.16 9.31 9.42
CA ASN A 61 10.68 8.54 10.55
C ASN A 61 10.04 8.92 11.89
N SER A 62 8.88 9.60 11.87
CA SER A 62 8.21 9.92 13.12
C SER A 62 7.46 8.67 13.61
N ASP A 63 8.12 7.86 14.44
CA ASP A 63 7.46 6.92 15.37
C ASP A 63 6.66 7.65 16.46
N VAL A 64 6.33 8.92 16.23
CA VAL A 64 5.42 9.73 17.02
C VAL A 64 4.02 9.14 16.83
N LYS A 65 3.76 8.10 17.62
CA LYS A 65 2.42 7.62 17.91
C LYS A 65 1.61 8.80 18.45
N CYS A 66 0.30 8.79 18.21
CA CYS A 66 -0.60 9.73 18.86
C CYS A 66 -0.30 9.71 20.37
N SER A 67 0.04 10.85 20.97
CA SER A 67 0.34 10.92 22.40
C SER A 67 -0.91 10.67 23.25
N ILE A 68 -2.08 10.86 22.64
CA ILE A 68 -3.36 10.65 23.29
C ILE A 68 -3.56 9.13 23.43
N PRO A 69 -3.65 8.61 24.65
CA PRO A 69 -3.93 7.20 24.86
C PRO A 69 -5.31 6.85 24.29
N ILE A 70 -5.43 5.66 23.70
CA ILE A 70 -6.65 5.23 23.00
C ILE A 70 -7.90 5.29 23.91
N ASN A 71 -7.72 5.04 25.21
CA ASN A 71 -8.78 5.07 26.22
C ASN A 71 -9.40 6.46 26.36
N GLU A 72 -8.60 7.54 26.24
CA GLU A 72 -9.12 8.91 26.31
C GLU A 72 -9.98 9.24 25.08
N VAL A 73 -9.54 8.76 23.91
CA VAL A 73 -10.29 8.92 22.66
C VAL A 73 -11.61 8.16 22.73
N GLU A 74 -11.57 6.91 23.21
CA GLU A 74 -12.76 6.08 23.40
C GLU A 74 -13.75 6.73 24.38
N ASN A 75 -13.27 7.19 25.54
CA ASN A 75 -14.11 7.82 26.55
C ASN A 75 -14.75 9.12 26.03
N HIS A 76 -14.00 9.94 25.29
CA HIS A 76 -14.54 11.14 24.68
C HIS A 76 -15.67 10.80 23.69
N PHE A 77 -15.45 9.82 22.81
CA PHE A 77 -16.49 9.43 21.84
C PHE A 77 -17.67 8.73 22.49
N LYS A 78 -17.46 7.94 23.55
CA LYS A 78 -18.57 7.44 24.39
C LYS A 78 -19.39 8.60 24.92
N GLN A 79 -18.78 9.57 25.62
CA GLN A 79 -19.53 10.70 26.17
C GLN A 79 -20.30 11.53 25.12
N VAL A 80 -19.77 11.67 23.90
CA VAL A 80 -20.39 12.48 22.84
C VAL A 80 -21.45 11.72 22.05
N LEU A 81 -21.23 10.41 21.80
CA LEU A 81 -22.04 9.62 20.85
C LEU A 81 -22.88 8.54 21.52
N GLU A 82 -22.59 8.17 22.77
CA GLU A 82 -23.35 7.18 23.51
C GLU A 82 -24.72 7.75 23.84
N THR A 83 -25.74 7.16 23.24
CA THR A 83 -27.13 7.38 23.58
C THR A 83 -27.66 6.12 24.27
N SER A 84 -28.51 6.31 25.29
CA SER A 84 -29.21 5.18 25.91
C SER A 84 -30.02 4.47 24.83
N ASN A 85 -29.67 3.21 24.58
CA ASN A 85 -30.47 2.37 23.69
C ASN A 85 -31.59 1.74 24.50
N ASP A 86 -32.73 2.44 24.59
CA ASP A 86 -33.90 1.94 25.33
C ASP A 86 -34.60 0.76 24.61
N ARG A 87 -34.09 0.32 23.46
CA ARG A 87 -34.59 -0.83 22.69
C ARG A 87 -33.72 -2.06 22.88
N VAL A 88 -33.46 -2.40 24.14
CA VAL A 88 -32.83 -3.68 24.49
C VAL A 88 -33.96 -4.71 24.62
N LEU A 89 -33.78 -5.88 24.02
CA LEU A 89 -34.68 -7.01 24.25
C LEU A 89 -34.22 -7.72 25.53
N ASP A 90 -35.16 -8.07 26.41
CA ASP A 90 -34.88 -8.89 27.61
C ASP A 90 -34.26 -10.24 27.25
N PHE A 91 -34.60 -10.74 26.06
CA PHE A 91 -34.08 -11.96 25.49
C PHE A 91 -33.75 -11.74 24.01
N TYR A 92 -32.47 -11.81 23.67
CA TYR A 92 -32.07 -11.91 22.27
C TYR A 92 -32.32 -13.35 21.83
N PRO A 93 -33.17 -13.59 20.80
CA PRO A 93 -33.27 -14.93 20.24
C PRO A 93 -31.89 -15.34 19.76
N SER A 94 -31.30 -16.31 20.44
CA SER A 94 -30.17 -17.06 19.92
C SER A 94 -30.61 -17.60 18.58
N ARG A 95 -29.99 -17.12 17.49
CA ARG A 95 -30.24 -17.68 16.17
C ARG A 95 -30.03 -19.18 16.31
N ASP A 96 -31.07 -19.94 16.02
CA ASP A 96 -30.93 -21.37 15.80
C ASP A 96 -29.76 -21.56 14.84
N ILE A 97 -28.95 -22.59 15.11
CA ILE A 97 -27.82 -22.97 14.27
C ILE A 97 -28.43 -23.32 12.91
N HIS A 98 -28.53 -22.32 12.03
CA HIS A 98 -29.13 -22.48 10.73
C HIS A 98 -28.26 -23.42 9.91
N ASP A 99 -28.93 -24.41 9.33
CA ASP A 99 -28.64 -25.24 8.15
C ASP A 99 -27.21 -25.19 7.60
N ASP A 100 -26.67 -26.37 7.25
CA ASP A 100 -25.40 -26.53 6.54
C ASP A 100 -25.21 -25.42 5.47
N ILE A 101 -24.39 -24.42 5.78
CA ILE A 101 -24.17 -23.28 4.89
C ILE A 101 -23.33 -23.77 3.73
N VAL A 102 -23.99 -24.08 2.60
CA VAL A 102 -23.30 -24.47 1.37
C VAL A 102 -22.91 -23.21 0.62
N ILE A 103 -21.61 -22.93 0.59
CA ILE A 103 -21.04 -21.80 -0.18
C ILE A 103 -20.61 -22.32 -1.55
N SER A 104 -21.17 -21.76 -2.63
CA SER A 104 -20.77 -22.14 -3.99
C SER A 104 -19.43 -21.50 -4.39
N LEU A 105 -18.81 -21.98 -5.47
CA LEU A 105 -17.57 -21.36 -5.96
C LEU A 105 -17.86 -19.98 -6.57
N GLU A 106 -19.02 -19.84 -7.19
CA GLU A 106 -19.54 -18.62 -7.79
C GLU A 106 -19.71 -17.51 -6.75
N ASP A 107 -20.16 -17.85 -5.54
CA ASP A 107 -20.29 -16.89 -4.43
C ASP A 107 -18.94 -16.32 -4.02
N VAL A 108 -17.91 -17.17 -3.96
CA VAL A 108 -16.54 -16.75 -3.63
C VAL A 108 -15.96 -15.87 -4.73
N GLU A 109 -16.18 -16.22 -6.00
CA GLU A 109 -15.76 -15.39 -7.13
C GLU A 109 -16.45 -14.03 -7.13
N LEU A 110 -17.74 -14.00 -6.85
CA LEU A 110 -18.51 -12.77 -6.74
C LEU A 110 -17.96 -11.90 -5.60
N ALA A 111 -17.69 -12.49 -4.43
CA ALA A 111 -17.11 -11.77 -3.29
C ALA A 111 -15.74 -11.14 -3.61
N ILE A 112 -14.87 -11.86 -4.31
CA ILE A 112 -13.56 -11.33 -4.75
C ILE A 112 -13.74 -10.17 -5.75
N LYS A 113 -14.74 -10.27 -6.65
CA LYS A 113 -15.06 -9.22 -7.64
C LYS A 113 -15.73 -7.99 -7.03
N THR A 114 -16.50 -8.14 -5.95
CA THR A 114 -17.16 -7.02 -5.27
C THR A 114 -16.25 -6.31 -4.28
N THR A 115 -15.22 -6.99 -3.76
CA THR A 115 -14.24 -6.39 -2.84
C THR A 115 -13.53 -5.20 -3.50
N ASN A 116 -13.50 -4.03 -2.85
CA ASN A 116 -12.86 -2.84 -3.41
C ASN A 116 -11.36 -3.08 -3.72
N LEU A 117 -10.94 -2.71 -4.93
CA LEU A 117 -9.55 -2.82 -5.40
C LEU A 117 -8.57 -1.99 -4.55
N ASP A 118 -9.03 -0.86 -4.02
CA ASP A 118 -8.24 0.06 -3.21
C ASP A 118 -8.24 -0.31 -1.71
N SER A 119 -8.75 -1.50 -1.37
CA SER A 119 -8.70 -1.99 0.01
C SER A 119 -7.26 -2.10 0.49
N ALA A 120 -7.03 -1.70 1.75
CA ALA A 120 -5.71 -1.76 2.35
C ALA A 120 -5.26 -3.23 2.46
N PRO A 121 -4.01 -3.55 2.07
CA PRO A 121 -3.52 -4.91 2.18
C PRO A 121 -3.41 -5.32 3.66
N GLY A 122 -3.61 -6.62 3.90
CA GLY A 122 -3.47 -7.23 5.21
C GLY A 122 -2.00 -7.28 5.69
N PRO A 123 -1.75 -8.00 6.80
CA PRO A 123 -0.39 -8.19 7.34
C PRO A 123 0.57 -8.91 6.36
N ASP A 124 0.01 -9.68 5.43
CA ASP A 124 0.70 -10.35 4.32
C ASP A 124 1.13 -9.39 3.18
N LYS A 125 0.64 -8.14 3.20
CA LYS A 125 0.90 -7.10 2.20
C LYS A 125 0.41 -7.43 0.79
N VAL A 126 -0.50 -8.40 0.66
CA VAL A 126 -1.10 -8.81 -0.62
C VAL A 126 -2.27 -7.87 -0.96
N LEU A 127 -2.31 -7.41 -2.21
CA LEU A 127 -3.37 -6.49 -2.68
C LEU A 127 -4.55 -7.28 -3.25
N VAL A 128 -5.76 -6.71 -3.17
CA VAL A 128 -6.96 -7.33 -3.77
C VAL A 128 -6.80 -7.53 -5.28
N ARG A 129 -6.08 -6.61 -5.95
CA ARG A 129 -5.74 -6.74 -7.37
C ARG A 129 -4.95 -8.03 -7.66
N THR A 130 -3.93 -8.32 -6.85
CA THR A 130 -3.13 -9.54 -7.01
C THR A 130 -3.96 -10.81 -6.76
N VAL A 131 -4.91 -10.76 -5.84
CA VAL A 131 -5.83 -11.88 -5.57
C VAL A 131 -6.72 -12.18 -6.78
N ARG A 132 -7.22 -11.14 -7.46
CA ARG A 132 -8.02 -11.28 -8.69
C ARG A 132 -7.21 -11.87 -9.86
N ASP A 133 -5.98 -11.41 -10.04
CA ASP A 133 -5.11 -11.86 -11.13
C ASP A 133 -4.70 -13.34 -10.98
N LEU A 134 -4.49 -13.81 -9.75
CA LEU A 134 -4.06 -15.17 -9.45
C LEU A 134 -5.19 -16.23 -9.46
N LYS A 135 -6.45 -15.82 -9.63
CA LYS A 135 -7.63 -16.72 -9.66
C LYS A 135 -7.69 -17.72 -8.50
N VAL A 136 -7.41 -17.24 -7.28
CA VAL A 136 -7.33 -18.08 -6.07
C VAL A 136 -8.67 -18.47 -5.46
N ALA A 137 -9.79 -18.26 -6.16
CA ALA A 137 -11.15 -18.51 -5.66
C ALA A 137 -11.34 -19.95 -5.14
N ARG A 138 -10.78 -20.94 -5.86
CA ARG A 138 -10.86 -22.35 -5.46
C ARG A 138 -10.16 -22.63 -4.12
N ILE A 139 -9.01 -21.99 -3.87
CA ILE A 139 -8.26 -22.16 -2.63
C ILE A 139 -9.02 -21.51 -1.47
N ILE A 140 -9.56 -20.32 -1.68
CA ILE A 140 -10.38 -19.62 -0.67
C ILE A 140 -11.60 -20.46 -0.31
N LYS A 141 -12.28 -21.05 -1.31
CA LYS A 141 -13.39 -21.96 -1.07
C LYS A 141 -12.99 -23.14 -0.17
N GLN A 142 -11.86 -23.79 -0.44
CA GLN A 142 -11.38 -24.90 0.40
C GLN A 142 -11.13 -24.47 1.85
N ILE A 143 -10.52 -23.29 2.06
CA ILE A 143 -10.28 -22.76 3.41
C ILE A 143 -11.61 -22.51 4.13
N VAL A 144 -12.59 -21.93 3.43
CA VAL A 144 -13.91 -21.65 3.98
C VAL A 144 -14.64 -22.96 4.32
N ASP A 145 -14.64 -23.94 3.41
CA ASP A 145 -15.27 -25.25 3.64
C ASP A 145 -14.66 -25.96 4.87
N ILE A 146 -13.32 -25.94 5.01
CA ILE A 146 -12.63 -26.49 6.19
C ILE A 146 -13.03 -25.72 7.46
N SER A 147 -13.15 -24.39 7.37
CA SER A 147 -13.49 -23.57 8.52
C SER A 147 -14.93 -23.75 8.99
N LEU A 148 -15.86 -23.96 8.05
CA LEU A 148 -17.25 -24.29 8.36
C LEU A 148 -17.34 -25.68 9.00
N ALA A 149 -16.62 -26.67 8.45
CA ALA A 149 -16.61 -28.03 8.99
C ALA A 149 -15.97 -28.14 10.39
N THR A 150 -14.91 -27.37 10.65
CA THR A 150 -14.17 -27.43 11.93
C THR A 150 -14.62 -26.41 12.96
N GLY A 151 -15.40 -25.40 12.57
CA GLY A 151 -15.73 -24.24 13.39
C GLY A 151 -14.51 -23.37 13.74
N THR A 152 -13.35 -23.61 13.13
CA THR A 152 -12.10 -22.91 13.43
C THR A 152 -11.53 -22.24 12.18
N PHE A 153 -11.01 -21.01 12.34
CA PHE A 153 -10.37 -20.26 11.25
C PHE A 153 -8.88 -20.06 11.57
N PRO A 154 -7.97 -20.12 10.58
CA PRO A 154 -6.55 -19.92 10.82
C PRO A 154 -6.27 -18.60 11.56
N LYS A 155 -5.54 -18.67 12.68
CA LYS A 155 -5.26 -17.49 13.55
C LYS A 155 -4.68 -16.30 12.77
N ILE A 156 -3.86 -16.56 11.76
CA ILE A 156 -3.23 -15.51 10.94
C ILE A 156 -4.26 -14.76 10.06
N LEU A 157 -5.38 -15.41 9.73
CA LEU A 157 -6.47 -14.85 8.93
C LEU A 157 -7.61 -14.30 9.80
N GLN A 158 -7.61 -14.58 11.11
CA GLN A 158 -8.58 -14.02 12.06
C GLN A 158 -8.38 -12.52 12.31
N VAL A 159 -7.22 -11.95 11.96
CA VAL A 159 -6.89 -10.53 12.17
C VAL A 159 -7.83 -9.58 11.41
N GLY A 160 -8.58 -10.07 10.42
CA GLY A 160 -9.63 -9.31 9.72
C GLY A 160 -11.02 -9.35 10.38
N ARG A 161 -11.23 -10.08 11.48
CA ARG A 161 -12.52 -10.19 12.18
C ARG A 161 -12.80 -9.05 13.18
N THR A 162 -11.85 -8.14 13.39
CA THR A 162 -12.06 -6.95 14.22
C THR A 162 -12.68 -5.82 13.40
N ILE A 163 -14.01 -5.88 13.25
CA ILE A 163 -15.02 -4.81 13.28
C ILE A 163 -16.33 -5.53 12.92
N LEU A 164 -17.03 -5.99 13.96
CA LEU A 164 -18.48 -6.16 14.00
C LEU A 164 -18.94 -5.57 15.32
#